data_AF-A0A7Y3T1L4-F1
#
_entry.id   AF-A0A7Y3T1L4-F1
#
_cell.length_a   1.000
_cell.length_b   1.000
_cell.length_c   1.000
_cell.angle_alpha   90.00
_cell.angle_beta   90.00
_cell.angle_gamma   90.00
#
_symmetry.space_group_name_H-M   'P 1'
#
loop_
_entity.id
_entity.type
_entity.pdbx_description
1 polymer ?
#
loop_
_entity_poly.entity_id
_entity_poly.type
_entity_poly.pdbx_seq_one_letter_code
_entity_poly.pdbx_strand_id
1 'polypeptide(L)'
;MSYLILGFSLLVIFLMISSKNIFYKYSDKINLKIKKRLDTMLKFTKIAPIIVLFIILTLTLTYFKTKYAIRLSHAWLVLSFWMCTIIFYYIIAEIAIIKKVVIIIPTIGLIISMFNAIYLTPLLHYENIFQNINIMIPNLFGLIMLIIAYYITYLFLKKGIKK
;
A
#
# COMPACT_ATOMS: atom_id res chain seq x y z
N MET A 1 2.90 15.74 -14.22
CA MET A 1 2.05 14.64 -13.71
C MET A 1 2.83 13.60 -12.91
N SER A 2 3.97 13.14 -13.41
CA SER A 2 4.87 12.23 -12.68
C SER A 2 5.28 12.70 -11.28
N TYR A 3 5.78 13.94 -11.14
CA TYR A 3 6.13 14.51 -9.84
C TYR A 3 4.94 14.61 -8.88
N LEU A 4 3.71 14.73 -9.40
CA LEU A 4 2.50 14.72 -8.56
C LEU A 4 2.24 13.32 -8.00
N ILE A 5 2.40 12.26 -8.81
CA ILE A 5 2.26 10.87 -8.34
C ILE A 5 3.36 10.54 -7.31
N LEU A 6 4.59 10.99 -7.56
CA LEU A 6 5.67 10.85 -6.59
C LEU A 6 5.38 11.65 -5.30
N GLY A 7 4.83 12.85 -5.41
CA GLY A 7 4.34 13.63 -4.28
C GLY A 7 3.25 12.90 -3.49
N PHE A 8 2.28 12.28 -4.18
CA PHE A 8 1.25 11.46 -3.55
C PHE A 8 1.83 10.24 -2.85
N SER A 9 2.87 9.61 -3.41
CA SER A 9 3.54 8.48 -2.75
C SER A 9 4.16 8.88 -1.40
N LEU A 10 4.81 10.05 -1.32
CA LEU A 10 5.34 10.60 -0.06
C LEU A 10 4.22 10.95 0.91
N LEU A 11 3.14 11.56 0.40
CA LEU A 11 1.98 11.90 1.21
C LEU A 11 1.31 10.66 1.80
N VAL A 12 1.17 9.59 1.00
CA VAL A 12 0.66 8.29 1.47
C VAL A 12 1.54 7.71 2.57
N ILE A 13 2.87 7.76 2.42
CA ILE A 13 3.81 7.34 3.46
C ILE A 13 3.60 8.14 4.75
N PHE A 14 3.54 9.47 4.65
CA PHE A 14 3.34 10.36 5.80
C PHE A 14 2.02 10.08 6.52
N LEU A 15 0.92 9.90 5.77
CA LEU A 15 -0.38 9.53 6.31
C LEU A 15 -0.36 8.15 6.96
N MET A 16 0.40 7.19 6.42
CA MET A 16 0.50 5.85 6.98
C MET A 16 1.25 5.84 8.31
N ILE A 17 2.34 6.61 8.41
CA ILE A 17 3.08 6.81 9.68
C ILE A 17 2.19 7.50 10.72
N SER A 18 1.45 8.54 10.33
CA SER A 18 0.52 9.25 11.21
C SER A 18 -0.60 8.34 11.70
N SER A 19 -1.17 7.55 10.79
CA SER A 19 -2.24 6.59 11.09
C SER A 19 -1.78 5.46 12.00
N LYS A 20 -0.52 5.01 11.86
CA LYS A 20 0.12 4.08 12.81
C LYS A 20 0.15 4.66 14.22
N ASN A 21 0.61 5.91 14.39
CA ASN A 21 0.69 6.53 15.72
C ASN A 21 -0.68 6.65 16.38
N ILE A 22 -1.69 7.00 15.59
CA ILE A 22 -3.10 7.02 16.00
C ILE A 22 -3.56 5.63 16.46
N PHE A 23 -3.33 4.59 15.66
CA PHE A 23 -3.68 3.22 16.02
C PHE A 23 -3.07 2.78 17.36
N TYR A 24 -1.81 3.12 17.61
CA TYR A 24 -1.15 2.78 18.87
C TYR A 24 -1.75 3.49 20.08
N LYS A 25 -2.18 4.75 19.93
CA LYS A 25 -2.81 5.52 21.00
C LYS A 25 -4.17 4.97 21.42
N TYR A 26 -4.89 4.32 20.49
CA TYR A 26 -6.24 3.82 20.71
C TYR A 26 -6.36 2.30 20.77
N SER A 27 -5.22 1.59 20.85
CA SER A 27 -5.19 0.12 20.76
C SER A 27 -5.95 -0.62 21.86
N ASP A 28 -6.17 0.02 23.00
CA ASP A 28 -6.72 -0.66 24.17
C ASP A 28 -8.24 -0.84 24.08
N LYS A 29 -8.89 -0.07 23.19
CA LYS A 29 -10.34 -0.10 22.94
C LYS A 29 -10.72 -0.86 21.66
N ILE A 30 -9.82 -1.69 21.15
CA ILE A 30 -9.99 -2.47 19.92
C ILE A 30 -11.07 -3.56 20.09
N ASN A 31 -11.89 -3.75 19.04
CA ASN A 31 -12.87 -4.82 18.97
C ASN A 31 -12.22 -6.17 18.59
N LEU A 32 -12.05 -7.02 19.61
CA LEU A 32 -11.43 -8.35 19.47
C LEU A 32 -12.17 -9.29 18.51
N LYS A 33 -13.48 -9.10 18.30
CA LYS A 33 -14.28 -9.99 17.43
C LYS A 33 -13.95 -9.81 15.94
N ILE A 34 -13.62 -8.59 15.51
CA ILE A 34 -13.30 -8.27 14.12
C ILE A 34 -11.80 -8.46 13.85
N LYS A 35 -10.97 -8.25 14.87
CA LYS A 35 -9.50 -8.34 14.81
C LYS A 35 -8.98 -9.63 14.18
N LYS A 36 -9.51 -10.80 14.55
CA LYS A 36 -9.03 -12.09 14.01
C LYS A 36 -9.19 -12.19 12.48
N ARG A 37 -10.30 -11.68 11.94
CA ARG A 37 -10.55 -11.65 10.49
C ARG A 37 -9.60 -10.66 9.80
N LEU A 38 -9.44 -9.48 10.40
CA LEU A 38 -8.57 -8.44 9.88
C LEU A 38 -7.07 -8.83 9.91
N ASP A 39 -6.61 -9.48 10.98
CA ASP A 39 -5.25 -10.03 11.09
C ASP A 39 -4.98 -11.08 10.03
N THR A 40 -5.98 -11.92 9.72
CA THR A 40 -5.87 -12.92 8.64
C THR A 40 -5.70 -12.24 7.29
N MET A 41 -6.50 -11.20 7.02
CA MET A 41 -6.35 -10.38 5.81
C MET A 41 -4.95 -9.76 5.74
N LEU A 42 -4.46 -9.17 6.83
CA LEU A 42 -3.13 -8.56 6.88
C LEU A 42 -1.98 -9.57 6.67
N LYS A 43 -2.14 -10.81 7.14
CA LYS A 43 -1.20 -11.91 6.86
C LYS A 43 -1.16 -12.27 5.37
N PHE A 44 -2.32 -12.31 4.69
CA PHE A 44 -2.35 -12.50 3.24
C PHE A 44 -1.68 -11.33 2.51
N THR A 45 -1.95 -10.10 2.95
CA THR A 45 -1.32 -8.87 2.42
C THR A 45 0.21 -8.92 2.53
N LYS A 46 0.78 -9.59 3.55
CA LYS A 46 2.24 -9.80 3.65
C LYS A 46 2.80 -10.67 2.51
N ILE A 47 2.05 -11.65 2.03
CA ILE A 47 2.52 -12.65 1.05
C ILE A 47 2.15 -12.21 -0.38
N ALA A 48 1.05 -11.49 -0.55
CA ALA A 48 0.52 -11.08 -1.85
C ALA A 48 1.54 -10.36 -2.75
N PRO A 49 2.39 -9.43 -2.27
CA PRO A 49 3.39 -8.78 -3.11
C PRO A 49 4.35 -9.75 -3.77
N ILE A 50 4.81 -10.77 -3.05
CA ILE A 50 5.76 -11.77 -3.55
C ILE A 50 5.10 -12.59 -4.66
N ILE A 51 3.85 -13.01 -4.45
CA ILE A 51 3.09 -13.79 -5.42
C ILE A 51 2.84 -12.96 -6.69
N VAL A 52 2.39 -11.71 -6.54
CA VAL A 52 2.09 -10.82 -7.66
C VAL A 52 3.34 -10.53 -8.47
N LEU A 53 4.47 -10.25 -7.81
CA LEU A 53 5.74 -10.03 -8.50
C LEU A 53 6.22 -11.27 -9.22
N PHE A 54 6.08 -12.44 -8.61
CA PHE A 54 6.43 -13.71 -9.26
C PHE A 54 5.60 -13.94 -10.52
N ILE A 55 4.27 -13.77 -10.46
CA ILE A 55 3.37 -13.92 -11.60
C ILE A 55 3.68 -12.91 -12.71
N ILE A 56 3.93 -11.65 -12.35
CA ILE A 56 4.22 -10.62 -13.33
C ILE A 56 5.59 -10.84 -13.97
N LEU A 57 6.58 -11.28 -13.20
CA LEU A 57 7.91 -11.63 -13.70
C LEU A 57 7.83 -12.83 -14.67
N THR A 58 7.08 -13.89 -14.32
CA THR A 58 6.90 -15.03 -15.24
C THR A 58 6.17 -14.63 -16.52
N LEU A 59 5.07 -13.88 -16.42
CA LEU A 59 4.33 -13.39 -17.59
C LEU A 59 5.17 -12.45 -18.48
N THR A 60 5.98 -11.57 -17.88
CA THR A 60 6.83 -10.66 -18.64
C THR A 60 7.96 -11.39 -19.37
N LEU A 61 8.59 -12.39 -18.74
CA LEU A 61 9.65 -13.18 -19.37
C LEU A 61 9.14 -14.13 -20.46
N THR A 62 7.95 -14.72 -20.27
CA THR A 62 7.41 -15.75 -21.17
C THR A 62 6.60 -15.19 -22.33
N TYR A 63 5.74 -14.19 -22.08
CA TYR A 63 4.79 -13.66 -23.07
C TYR A 63 5.10 -12.25 -23.52
N PHE A 64 5.42 -11.32 -22.59
CA PHE A 64 5.60 -9.91 -22.92
C PHE A 64 7.08 -9.56 -23.12
N LYS A 65 7.68 -10.09 -24.19
CA LYS A 65 9.10 -9.88 -24.55
C LYS A 65 9.49 -8.40 -24.81
N THR A 66 8.54 -7.47 -24.81
CA THR A 66 8.75 -6.04 -25.04
C THR A 66 8.51 -5.19 -23.79
N LYS A 67 9.39 -4.22 -23.55
CA LYS A 67 9.32 -3.24 -22.44
C LYS A 67 9.19 -3.87 -21.03
N TYR A 68 9.87 -5.00 -20.78
CA TYR A 68 9.80 -5.72 -19.50
C TYR A 68 10.09 -4.83 -18.28
N ALA A 69 11.09 -3.94 -18.37
CA ALA A 69 11.49 -3.06 -17.27
C ALA A 69 10.37 -2.07 -16.87
N ILE A 70 9.65 -1.54 -17.86
CA ILE A 70 8.54 -0.61 -17.63
C ILE A 70 7.35 -1.33 -17.00
N ARG A 71 7.02 -2.53 -17.49
CA ARG A 71 5.93 -3.36 -16.95
C ARG A 71 6.20 -3.81 -15.52
N LEU A 72 7.43 -4.19 -15.23
CA LEU A 72 7.83 -4.59 -13.87
C LEU A 72 7.77 -3.39 -12.91
N SER A 73 8.27 -2.24 -13.36
CA SER A 73 8.24 -0.97 -12.59
C SER A 73 6.81 -0.50 -12.30
N HIS A 74 5.94 -0.57 -13.32
CA HIS A 74 4.51 -0.32 -13.21
C HIS A 74 3.86 -1.20 -12.15
N ALA A 75 4.02 -2.52 -12.28
CA ALA A 75 3.47 -3.49 -11.35
C ALA A 75 3.95 -3.25 -9.92
N TRP A 76 5.24 -2.95 -9.75
CA TRP A 76 5.87 -2.67 -8.46
C TRP A 76 5.23 -1.47 -7.76
N LEU A 77 5.07 -0.35 -8.47
CA LEU A 77 4.48 0.87 -7.91
C LEU A 77 2.98 0.68 -7.60
N VAL A 78 2.22 0.08 -8.51
CA VAL A 78 0.77 -0.13 -8.35
C VAL A 78 0.49 -1.05 -7.16
N LEU A 79 1.26 -2.13 -7.02
CA LEU A 79 1.18 -3.04 -5.88
C LEU A 79 1.45 -2.32 -4.56
N SER A 80 2.41 -1.39 -4.54
CA SER A 80 2.75 -0.60 -3.35
C SER A 80 1.56 0.27 -2.90
N PHE A 81 0.85 0.90 -3.82
CA PHE A 81 -0.37 1.65 -3.51
C PHE A 81 -1.51 0.73 -3.01
N TRP A 82 -1.73 -0.43 -3.64
CA TRP A 82 -2.73 -1.38 -3.14
C TRP A 82 -2.46 -1.87 -1.72
N MET A 83 -1.18 -2.14 -1.40
CA MET A 83 -0.76 -2.50 -0.05
C MET A 83 -1.10 -1.41 0.97
N CYS A 84 -0.78 -0.15 0.67
CA CYS A 84 -1.13 0.99 1.53
C CYS A 84 -2.65 1.11 1.74
N THR A 85 -3.45 0.92 0.68
CA THR A 85 -4.92 0.95 0.75
C THR A 85 -5.46 -0.07 1.74
N ILE A 86 -4.96 -1.32 1.69
CA ILE A 86 -5.39 -2.38 2.61
C ILE A 86 -5.01 -2.05 4.06
N ILE A 87 -3.82 -1.49 4.28
CA ILE A 87 -3.37 -1.09 5.62
C ILE A 87 -4.25 0.03 6.18
N PHE A 88 -4.58 1.06 5.39
CA PHE A 88 -5.50 2.10 5.84
C PHE A 88 -6.88 1.53 6.16
N TYR A 89 -7.40 0.64 5.32
CA TYR A 89 -8.67 -0.03 5.58
C TYR A 89 -8.65 -0.80 6.89
N TYR A 90 -7.57 -1.55 7.16
CA TYR A 90 -7.38 -2.26 8.43
C TYR A 90 -7.45 -1.29 9.63
N ILE A 91 -6.72 -0.18 9.56
CA ILE A 91 -6.69 0.82 10.64
C ILE A 91 -8.09 1.42 10.86
N ILE A 92 -8.80 1.75 9.79
CA ILE A 92 -10.17 2.30 9.86
C ILE A 92 -11.11 1.29 10.53
N ALA A 93 -11.09 0.04 10.08
CA ALA A 93 -11.99 -1.00 10.59
C ALA A 93 -11.76 -1.27 12.09
N GLU A 94 -10.52 -1.21 12.55
CA GLU A 94 -10.16 -1.39 13.97
C GLU A 94 -10.56 -0.19 14.85
N ILE A 95 -10.45 1.04 14.33
CA ILE A 95 -10.67 2.28 15.09
C ILE A 95 -12.11 2.80 14.94
N ALA A 96 -12.91 2.24 14.03
CA ALA A 96 -14.27 2.66 13.68
C ALA A 96 -15.20 2.90 14.89
N ILE A 97 -14.97 2.17 15.98
CA ILE A 97 -15.82 2.17 17.17
C ILE A 97 -15.48 3.32 18.15
N ILE A 98 -14.29 3.92 18.06
CA ILE A 98 -13.72 4.71 19.16
C ILE A 98 -14.00 6.21 19.02
N LYS A 99 -14.00 6.81 17.80
CA LYS A 99 -14.35 8.23 17.53
C LYS A 99 -14.26 8.59 16.03
N LYS A 100 -15.28 9.27 15.48
CA LYS A 100 -15.38 9.65 14.04
C LYS A 100 -14.23 10.55 13.54
N VAL A 101 -13.76 11.50 14.35
CA VAL A 101 -12.74 12.49 13.91
C VAL A 101 -11.36 11.86 13.68
N VAL A 102 -11.01 10.85 14.48
CA VAL A 102 -9.70 10.20 14.43
C VAL A 102 -9.53 9.34 13.16
N ILE A 103 -10.66 8.92 12.58
CA ILE A 103 -10.72 8.08 11.38
C ILE A 103 -10.48 8.90 10.10
N ILE A 104 -10.63 10.24 10.16
CA ILE A 104 -10.50 11.11 8.98
C ILE A 104 -9.13 10.93 8.28
N ILE A 105 -8.04 10.94 9.06
CA ILE A 105 -6.67 10.81 8.54
C ILE A 105 -6.48 9.50 7.76
N PRO A 106 -6.75 8.31 8.33
CA PRO A 106 -6.60 7.06 7.59
C PRO A 106 -7.61 6.95 6.43
N THR A 107 -8.79 7.58 6.52
CA THR A 107 -9.77 7.59 5.41
C THR A 107 -9.28 8.38 4.22
N ILE A 108 -8.69 9.56 4.44
CA ILE A 108 -8.06 10.37 3.39
C ILE A 108 -6.91 9.56 2.75
N GLY A 109 -6.08 8.91 3.58
CA GLY A 109 -5.00 8.04 3.11
C GLY A 109 -5.50 6.90 2.21
N LEU A 110 -6.61 6.25 2.61
CA LEU A 110 -7.25 5.20 1.83
C LEU A 110 -7.70 5.71 0.46
N ILE A 111 -8.42 6.84 0.42
CA ILE A 111 -8.97 7.39 -0.82
C ILE A 111 -7.85 7.76 -1.79
N ILE A 112 -6.83 8.47 -1.31
CA ILE A 112 -5.70 8.89 -2.16
C ILE A 112 -4.94 7.68 -2.69
N SER A 113 -4.67 6.69 -1.82
CA SER A 113 -3.96 5.48 -2.20
C SER A 113 -4.73 4.65 -3.24
N MET A 114 -6.04 4.48 -3.01
CA MET A 114 -6.93 3.73 -3.90
C MET A 114 -7.09 4.43 -5.25
N PHE A 115 -7.29 5.74 -5.28
CA PHE A 115 -7.43 6.49 -6.52
C PHE A 115 -6.17 6.42 -7.37
N ASN A 116 -4.99 6.59 -6.78
CA ASN A 116 -3.72 6.44 -7.48
C ASN A 116 -3.52 5.01 -8.00
N ALA A 117 -3.86 3.99 -7.20
CA ALA A 117 -3.77 2.60 -7.63
C ALA A 117 -4.66 2.33 -8.86
N ILE A 118 -5.92 2.76 -8.84
CA ILE A 118 -6.87 2.58 -9.95
C ILE A 118 -6.39 3.34 -11.19
N TYR A 119 -6.00 4.60 -11.02
CA TYR A 119 -5.56 5.44 -12.13
C TYR A 119 -4.30 4.89 -12.82
N LEU A 120 -3.36 4.35 -12.02
CA LEU A 120 -2.12 3.76 -12.53
C LEU A 120 -2.28 2.32 -13.01
N THR A 121 -3.38 1.63 -12.71
CA THR A 121 -3.56 0.21 -13.10
C THR A 121 -3.47 0.00 -14.61
N PRO A 122 -4.05 0.85 -15.47
CA PRO A 122 -3.81 0.79 -16.91
C PRO A 122 -2.35 1.13 -17.26
N LEU A 123 -1.67 0.22 -17.96
CA LEU A 123 -0.28 0.41 -18.37
C LEU A 123 -0.07 1.68 -19.21
N LEU A 124 -1.04 2.05 -20.06
CA LEU A 124 -1.01 3.26 -20.88
C LEU A 124 -0.88 4.54 -20.06
N HIS A 125 -1.61 4.63 -18.93
CA HIS A 125 -1.50 5.80 -18.05
C HIS A 125 -0.14 5.86 -17.39
N TYR A 126 0.37 4.73 -16.91
CA TYR A 126 1.71 4.67 -16.33
C TYR A 126 2.79 5.05 -17.34
N GLU A 127 2.74 4.46 -18.54
CA GLU A 127 3.68 4.79 -19.62
C GLU A 127 3.63 6.28 -19.88
N ASN A 128 2.46 6.87 -20.20
CA ASN A 128 2.30 8.30 -20.49
C ASN A 128 2.86 9.22 -19.40
N ILE A 129 2.79 8.81 -18.14
CA ILE A 129 3.25 9.64 -17.02
C ILE A 129 4.76 9.55 -16.83
N PHE A 130 5.35 8.38 -17.04
CA PHE A 130 6.76 8.11 -16.79
C PHE A 130 7.62 7.98 -18.06
N GLN A 131 7.10 8.33 -19.25
CA GLN A 131 7.84 8.21 -20.54
C GLN A 131 9.22 8.87 -20.51
N ASN A 132 9.35 10.03 -19.85
CA ASN A 132 10.56 10.85 -19.86
C ASN A 132 11.36 10.77 -18.55
N ILE A 133 11.01 9.84 -17.67
CA ILE A 133 11.64 9.72 -16.35
C ILE A 133 12.35 8.39 -16.26
N ASN A 134 13.55 8.42 -15.69
CA ASN A 134 14.28 7.20 -15.42
C ASN A 134 13.44 6.27 -14.55
N ILE A 135 13.16 5.08 -15.06
CA ILE A 135 12.35 4.00 -14.44
C ILE A 135 12.85 3.68 -13.02
N MET A 136 14.14 3.94 -12.74
CA MET A 136 14.72 3.81 -11.41
C MET A 136 14.02 4.67 -10.34
N ILE A 137 13.49 5.83 -10.70
CA ILE A 137 12.83 6.77 -9.78
C ILE A 137 11.53 6.16 -9.22
N PRO A 138 10.50 5.81 -10.00
CA PRO A 138 9.28 5.21 -9.47
C PRO A 138 9.55 3.89 -8.72
N ASN A 139 10.55 3.12 -9.13
CA ASN A 139 10.97 1.92 -8.40
C ASN A 139 11.45 2.23 -6.99
N LEU A 140 12.26 3.28 -6.82
CA LEU A 140 12.77 3.70 -5.52
C LEU A 140 11.63 4.13 -4.58
N PHE A 141 10.66 4.89 -5.09
CA PHE A 141 9.48 5.27 -4.31
C PHE A 141 8.61 4.07 -3.95
N GLY A 142 8.34 3.17 -4.89
CA GLY A 142 7.61 1.92 -4.61
C GLY A 142 8.33 1.05 -3.58
N LEU A 143 9.66 0.97 -3.63
CA LEU A 143 10.46 0.22 -2.66
C LEU A 143 10.35 0.82 -1.25
N ILE A 144 10.47 2.14 -1.12
CA ILE A 144 10.29 2.83 0.16
C ILE A 144 8.88 2.58 0.72
N MET A 145 7.85 2.73 -0.13
CA MET A 145 6.47 2.46 0.26
C MET A 145 6.28 1.04 0.77
N LEU A 146 6.82 0.04 0.05
CA LEU A 146 6.75 -1.36 0.46
C LEU A 146 7.46 -1.63 1.78
N ILE A 147 8.68 -1.12 1.98
CA ILE A 147 9.41 -1.31 3.23
C ILE A 147 8.60 -0.78 4.41
N ILE A 148 8.04 0.43 4.27
CA ILE A 148 7.25 1.06 5.33
C ILE A 148 5.94 0.29 5.54
N ALA A 149 5.28 -0.15 4.47
CA ALA A 149 4.08 -1.00 4.55
C ALA A 149 4.37 -2.30 5.31
N TYR A 150 5.42 -3.03 4.94
CA TYR A 150 5.84 -4.26 5.60
C TYR A 150 6.17 -4.04 7.08
N TYR A 151 6.91 -2.97 7.39
CA TYR A 151 7.26 -2.64 8.76
C TYR A 151 6.00 -2.39 9.62
N ILE A 152 5.05 -1.61 9.11
CA ILE A 152 3.79 -1.31 9.81
C ILE A 152 2.91 -2.56 9.94
N THR A 153 2.78 -3.36 8.88
CA THR A 153 2.07 -4.65 8.89
C THR A 153 2.64 -5.58 9.96
N TYR A 154 3.97 -5.70 10.05
CA TYR A 154 4.64 -6.51 11.05
C TYR A 154 4.34 -6.03 12.48
N LEU A 155 4.40 -4.70 12.70
CA LEU A 155 4.09 -4.10 13.99
C LEU A 155 2.66 -4.38 14.45
N PHE A 156 1.68 -4.26 13.54
CA PHE A 156 0.28 -4.54 13.85
C PHE A 156 0.06 -6.02 14.22
N LEU A 157 0.64 -6.94 13.45
CA LEU A 157 0.56 -8.38 13.74
C LEU A 157 1.24 -8.75 15.07
N LYS A 158 2.40 -8.16 15.39
CA LYS A 158 3.11 -8.43 16.64
C LYS A 158 2.32 -7.95 17.87
N LYS A 159 1.65 -6.79 17.76
CA LYS A 159 0.76 -6.29 18.82
C LYS A 159 -0.50 -7.14 18.97
N GLY A 160 -0.89 -7.86 17.92
CA GLY A 160 -1.89 -8.93 17.93
C GLY A 160 -1.66 -9.99 19.01
N ILE A 161 -0.39 -10.34 19.27
CA ILE A 161 0.05 -11.51 20.04
C ILE A 161 0.21 -11.23 21.54
N LYS A 162 0.29 -9.95 21.95
CA LYS A 162 0.56 -9.55 23.35
C LYS A 162 -0.68 -9.42 24.26
N LYS A 163 -1.75 -10.17 24.03
CA LYS A 163 -2.87 -10.27 24.98
C LYS A 163 -3.03 -11.69 25.47
#